data_AF-A0A059FQP2-F1
#
_entry.id   AF-A0A059FQP2-F1
#
_cell.length_a   1.000
_cell.length_b   1.000
_cell.length_c   1.000
_cell.angle_alpha   90.00
_cell.angle_beta   90.00
_cell.angle_gamma   90.00
#
_symmetry.space_group_name_H-M   'P 1'
#
loop_
_entity.id
_entity.type
_entity.pdbx_description
1 polymer ?
#
loop_
_entity_poly.entity_id
_entity_poly.type
_entity_poly.pdbx_seq_one_letter_code
_entity_poly.pdbx_strand_id
1 'polypeptide(L)'
;MSDDAPADWKLKLRYGQTTTDYSHFAVIADGAIVEPNADMNTQLGPCVLSLKAWATDADECADMLVAIANQVGFKIAEKIDIYATEPDEPPKDKPFGYDLRFTPYAGADTTIQ
;
A
#
# COMPACT_ATOMS: atom_id res chain seq x y z
N MET A 1 11.06 -28.41 18.41
CA MET A 1 9.78 -27.70 18.23
C MET A 1 10.14 -26.40 17.55
N SER A 2 10.22 -26.42 16.21
CA SER A 2 10.58 -25.23 15.44
C SER A 2 9.27 -24.58 14.98
N ASP A 3 9.10 -23.34 15.39
CA ASP A 3 7.88 -22.53 15.36
C ASP A 3 7.65 -21.96 13.95
N ASP A 4 7.34 -22.83 12.99
CA ASP A 4 7.38 -22.51 11.55
C ASP A 4 5.98 -22.49 10.92
N ALA A 5 5.12 -21.58 11.38
CA ALA A 5 3.82 -21.34 10.75
C ALA A 5 3.64 -19.94 10.10
N PRO A 6 4.50 -19.49 9.17
CA PRO A 6 4.11 -18.48 8.18
C PRO A 6 3.40 -19.06 6.93
N ALA A 7 3.33 -20.38 6.75
CA ALA A 7 2.95 -21.01 5.48
C ALA A 7 1.52 -21.61 5.39
N ASP A 8 0.80 -21.75 6.51
CA ASP A 8 -0.46 -22.51 6.55
C ASP A 8 -1.63 -21.76 5.89
N TRP A 9 -1.77 -20.46 6.12
CA TRP A 9 -2.91 -19.69 5.59
C TRP A 9 -2.87 -19.54 4.06
N LYS A 10 -1.68 -19.39 3.46
CA LYS A 10 -1.52 -19.34 1.99
C LYS A 10 -1.94 -20.66 1.35
N LEU A 11 -1.57 -21.79 1.96
CA LEU A 11 -2.01 -23.12 1.52
C LEU A 11 -3.52 -23.29 1.69
N LYS A 12 -4.08 -22.84 2.82
CA LYS A 12 -5.52 -22.86 3.08
C LYS A 12 -6.31 -22.07 2.03
N LEU A 13 -5.85 -20.88 1.64
CA LEU A 13 -6.44 -20.11 0.55
C LEU A 13 -6.31 -20.84 -0.80
N ARG A 14 -5.12 -21.35 -1.12
CA ARG A 14 -4.86 -22.05 -2.38
C ARG A 14 -5.72 -23.30 -2.57
N TYR A 15 -6.00 -24.00 -1.48
CA TYR A 15 -6.83 -25.21 -1.48
C TYR A 15 -8.30 -24.93 -1.11
N GLY A 16 -8.72 -23.67 -1.02
CA GLY A 16 -10.12 -23.29 -0.75
C GLY A 16 -10.64 -23.67 0.64
N GLN A 17 -9.74 -23.97 1.59
CA GLN A 17 -10.09 -24.19 3.00
C GLN A 17 -10.39 -22.88 3.73
N THR A 18 -9.90 -21.77 3.18
CA THR A 18 -10.32 -20.41 3.51
C THR A 18 -10.60 -19.71 2.19
N THR A 19 -11.62 -18.86 2.17
CA THR A 19 -12.00 -18.07 0.99
C THR A 19 -12.03 -16.60 1.36
N THR A 20 -11.80 -15.76 0.36
CA THR A 20 -11.96 -14.31 0.46
C THR A 20 -12.51 -13.80 -0.86
N ASP A 21 -13.32 -12.76 -0.80
CA ASP A 21 -13.84 -12.06 -1.99
C ASP A 21 -12.83 -11.00 -2.49
N TYR A 22 -11.66 -10.91 -1.85
CA TYR A 22 -10.65 -9.90 -2.14
C TYR A 22 -9.50 -10.46 -2.97
N SER A 23 -9.04 -9.67 -3.92
CA SER A 23 -7.76 -9.84 -4.61
C SER A 23 -6.67 -9.05 -3.90
N HIS A 24 -5.42 -9.52 -4.04
CA HIS A 24 -4.27 -8.84 -3.47
C HIS A 24 -3.50 -8.03 -4.51
N PHE A 25 -3.23 -6.77 -4.18
CA PHE A 25 -2.57 -5.81 -5.06
C PHE A 25 -1.35 -5.17 -4.38
N ALA A 26 -0.36 -4.83 -5.19
CA ALA A 26 0.65 -3.84 -4.85
C ALA A 26 0.35 -2.57 -5.65
N VAL A 27 0.37 -1.43 -4.98
CA VAL A 27 0.02 -0.13 -5.55
C VAL A 27 1.20 0.82 -5.40
N ILE A 28 1.47 1.57 -6.45
CA ILE A 28 2.50 2.60 -6.49
C ILE A 28 1.88 3.88 -7.07
N ALA A 29 2.11 5.01 -6.43
CA ALA A 29 1.65 6.31 -6.89
C ALA A 29 2.75 7.35 -6.82
N ASP A 30 2.90 8.10 -7.90
CA ASP A 30 3.77 9.27 -7.97
C ASP A 30 3.08 10.50 -7.38
N GLY A 31 3.83 11.32 -6.66
CA GLY A 31 3.29 12.52 -6.04
C GLY A 31 4.27 13.24 -5.14
N ALA A 32 3.73 13.90 -4.12
CA ALA A 32 4.51 14.63 -3.14
C ALA A 32 3.81 14.66 -1.77
N ILE A 33 4.61 14.67 -0.70
CA ILE A 33 4.12 15.07 0.62
C ILE A 33 3.93 16.58 0.62
N VAL A 34 2.69 17.00 0.84
CA VAL A 34 2.28 18.41 0.95
C VAL A 34 1.98 18.80 2.40
N GLU A 35 1.67 17.83 3.26
CA GLU A 35 1.48 18.03 4.69
C GLU A 35 2.30 16.97 5.44
N PRO A 36 3.30 17.36 6.26
CA PRO A 36 4.11 16.39 6.98
C PRO A 36 3.29 15.66 8.05
N ASN A 37 3.37 14.34 8.03
CA ASN A 37 2.84 13.48 9.06
C ASN A 37 3.97 12.99 9.99
N ALA A 38 3.95 13.45 11.25
CA ALA A 38 4.96 13.12 12.26
C ALA A 38 4.95 11.63 12.66
N ASP A 39 3.77 11.01 12.71
CA ASP A 39 3.61 9.60 13.07
C ASP A 39 4.23 8.67 12.00
N MET A 40 4.36 9.17 10.77
CA MET A 40 4.92 8.46 9.63
C MET A 40 6.30 8.96 9.21
N ASN A 41 6.88 9.90 9.96
CA ASN A 41 8.19 10.52 9.70
C ASN A 41 8.37 11.00 8.24
N THR A 42 7.32 11.60 7.66
CA THR A 42 7.36 12.07 6.27
C THR A 42 7.97 13.48 6.18
N GLN A 43 8.72 13.75 5.10
CA GLN A 43 9.26 15.07 4.78
C GLN A 43 8.54 15.64 3.56
N LEU A 44 8.33 16.97 3.54
CA LEU A 44 7.81 17.69 2.37
C LEU A 44 8.63 17.41 1.12
N GLY A 45 7.94 17.24 0.00
CA GLY A 45 8.54 17.19 -1.32
C GLY A 45 8.17 15.96 -2.14
N PRO A 46 8.73 15.86 -3.36
CA PRO A 46 8.43 14.78 -4.29
C PRO A 46 8.85 13.41 -3.75
N CYS A 47 7.93 12.45 -3.79
CA CYS A 47 8.21 11.08 -3.42
C CYS A 47 7.23 10.11 -4.08
N VAL A 48 7.57 8.83 -3.99
CA VAL A 48 6.69 7.73 -4.40
C VAL A 48 5.97 7.20 -3.16
N LEU A 49 4.66 7.07 -3.24
CA LEU A 49 3.84 6.34 -2.27
C LEU A 49 3.65 4.90 -2.76
N SER A 50 3.84 3.93 -1.88
CA SER A 50 3.53 2.53 -2.18
C SER A 50 2.85 1.84 -1.00
N LEU A 51 1.96 0.89 -1.31
CA LEU A 51 1.30 0.04 -0.33
C LEU A 51 0.89 -1.29 -0.95
N LYS A 52 0.54 -2.25 -0.10
CA LYS A 52 -0.13 -3.49 -0.47
C LYS A 52 -1.57 -3.46 0.02
N ALA A 53 -2.48 -4.05 -0.73
CA ALA A 53 -3.89 -3.98 -0.40
C ALA A 53 -4.62 -5.29 -0.73
N TRP A 54 -5.58 -5.62 0.13
CA TRP A 54 -6.68 -6.51 -0.20
C TRP A 54 -7.89 -5.67 -0.57
N ALA A 55 -8.43 -5.85 -1.78
CA ALA A 55 -9.59 -5.14 -2.31
C ALA A 55 -10.40 -6.05 -3.25
N THR A 56 -11.67 -5.74 -3.49
CA THR A 56 -12.53 -6.53 -4.40
C THR A 56 -12.01 -6.50 -5.83
N ASP A 57 -11.46 -5.36 -6.24
CA ASP A 57 -10.92 -5.11 -7.58
C ASP A 57 -9.89 -3.96 -7.54
N ALA A 58 -9.36 -3.64 -8.72
CA ALA A 58 -8.37 -2.58 -8.88
C ALA A 58 -8.96 -1.17 -8.66
N ASP A 59 -10.26 -0.97 -8.89
CA ASP A 59 -10.91 0.33 -8.72
C ASP A 59 -11.10 0.64 -7.23
N GLU A 60 -11.60 -0.31 -6.43
CA GLU A 60 -11.65 -0.18 -4.97
C GLU A 60 -10.24 0.01 -4.38
N CYS A 61 -9.24 -0.68 -4.96
CA CYS A 61 -7.84 -0.50 -4.57
C CYS A 61 -7.33 0.93 -4.84
N ALA A 62 -7.71 1.54 -5.96
CA ALA A 62 -7.37 2.93 -6.30
C ALA A 62 -8.06 3.92 -5.36
N ASP A 63 -9.36 3.72 -5.08
CA ASP A 63 -10.14 4.55 -4.16
C ASP A 63 -9.55 4.51 -2.74
N MET A 64 -9.14 3.32 -2.29
CA MET A 64 -8.42 3.15 -1.02
C MET A 64 -7.10 3.93 -0.99
N LEU A 65 -6.30 3.85 -2.06
CA LEU A 65 -5.05 4.61 -2.15
C LEU A 65 -5.31 6.12 -2.06
N VAL A 66 -6.32 6.64 -2.76
CA VAL A 66 -6.70 8.06 -2.71
C VAL A 66 -7.12 8.48 -1.30
N ALA A 67 -7.92 7.66 -0.63
CA ALA A 67 -8.34 7.93 0.75
C ALA A 67 -7.15 7.96 1.72
N ILE A 68 -6.25 6.97 1.62
CA ILE A 68 -5.03 6.90 2.43
C ILE A 68 -4.13 8.10 2.15
N ALA A 69 -3.88 8.43 0.88
CA ALA A 69 -3.04 9.54 0.45
C ALA A 69 -3.51 10.87 1.07
N ASN A 70 -4.82 11.15 1.01
CA ASN A 70 -5.40 12.35 1.62
C ASN A 70 -5.23 12.36 3.14
N GLN A 71 -5.41 11.22 3.82
CA GLN A 71 -5.26 11.11 5.26
C GLN A 71 -3.81 11.35 5.73
N VAL A 72 -2.83 11.00 4.89
CA VAL A 72 -1.40 11.06 5.23
C VAL A 72 -0.68 12.29 4.65
N GLY A 73 -1.42 13.25 4.11
CA GLY A 73 -0.84 14.49 3.58
C GLY A 73 -0.07 14.31 2.27
N PHE A 74 -0.37 13.27 1.50
CA PHE A 74 0.22 12.99 0.19
C PHE A 74 -0.71 13.41 -0.93
N LYS A 75 -0.20 14.24 -1.84
CA LYS A 75 -0.90 14.62 -3.07
C LYS A 75 -0.42 13.72 -4.21
N ILE A 76 -1.31 12.87 -4.70
CA ILE A 76 -1.09 12.08 -5.92
C ILE A 76 -0.97 13.05 -7.11
N ALA A 77 0.01 12.83 -7.99
CA ALA A 77 0.22 13.63 -9.18
C ALA A 77 -0.74 13.22 -10.30
N GLU A 78 -0.37 12.24 -11.13
CA GLU A 78 -1.18 11.82 -12.28
C GLU A 78 -1.25 10.29 -12.46
N LYS A 79 -0.29 9.55 -11.90
CA LYS A 79 -0.13 8.12 -12.18
C LYS A 79 -0.26 7.27 -10.92
N ILE A 80 -1.11 6.25 -11.03
CA ILE A 80 -1.22 5.14 -10.10
C ILE A 80 -0.99 3.86 -10.91
N ASP A 81 -0.03 3.05 -10.51
CA ASP A 81 0.20 1.72 -11.05
C ASP A 81 -0.29 0.67 -10.04
N ILE A 82 -1.13 -0.26 -10.51
CA ILE A 82 -1.72 -1.34 -9.69
C ILE A 82 -1.30 -2.67 -10.28
N TYR A 83 -0.73 -3.54 -9.45
CA TYR A 83 -0.25 -4.86 -9.85
C TYR A 83 -0.90 -5.93 -8.99
N ALA A 84 -1.48 -6.97 -9.60
CA ALA A 84 -1.85 -8.18 -8.86
C ALA A 84 -0.56 -8.88 -8.39
N THR A 85 -0.45 -9.13 -7.08
CA THR A 85 0.78 -9.70 -6.49
C THR A 85 0.45 -10.74 -5.43
N GLU A 86 1.41 -11.61 -5.11
CA GLU A 86 1.24 -12.51 -3.97
C GLU A 86 1.18 -11.71 -2.65
N PRO A 87 0.27 -12.05 -1.73
CA PRO A 87 0.13 -11.38 -0.44
C PRO A 87 1.21 -11.79 0.55
N ASP A 88 1.61 -10.86 1.43
CA ASP A 88 2.46 -11.17 2.59
C ASP A 88 1.65 -11.32 3.87
N GLU A 89 0.49 -10.67 3.95
CA GLU A 89 -0.47 -10.79 5.04
C GLU A 89 -1.78 -11.44 4.58
N PRO A 90 -2.47 -12.24 5.42
CA PRO A 90 -3.75 -12.84 5.09
C PRO A 90 -4.86 -11.79 4.89
N PRO A 91 -5.90 -12.11 4.10
CA PRO A 91 -7.08 -11.25 3.98
C PRO A 91 -7.80 -11.16 5.34
N LYS A 92 -8.51 -10.06 5.55
CA LYS A 92 -9.34 -9.80 6.73
C LYS A 92 -10.81 -9.74 6.31
N ASP A 93 -11.71 -9.44 7.26
CA ASP A 93 -13.15 -9.32 6.99
C ASP A 93 -13.48 -8.16 6.04
N LYS A 94 -12.64 -7.13 5.98
CA LYS A 94 -12.83 -5.91 5.16
C LYS A 94 -11.60 -5.63 4.30
N PRO A 95 -11.76 -4.92 3.16
CA PRO A 95 -10.63 -4.39 2.39
C PRO A 95 -9.71 -3.56 3.28
N PHE A 96 -8.40 -3.69 3.08
CA PHE A 96 -7.42 -2.94 3.85
C PHE A 96 -6.08 -2.81 3.13
N GLY A 97 -5.38 -1.71 3.42
CA GLY A 97 -4.01 -1.47 3.00
C GLY A 97 -3.00 -1.77 4.12
N TYR A 98 -1.81 -2.20 3.76
CA TYR A 98 -0.68 -2.47 4.65
C TYR A 98 0.66 -2.20 3.94
N ASP A 99 1.77 -2.27 4.68
CA ASP A 99 3.12 -1.98 4.17
C ASP A 99 3.24 -0.61 3.46
N LEU A 100 2.61 0.41 4.06
CA LEU A 100 2.61 1.78 3.54
C LEU A 100 4.01 2.39 3.63
N ARG A 101 4.57 2.84 2.50
CA ARG A 101 5.92 3.41 2.41
C ARG A 101 5.96 4.66 1.54
N PHE A 102 6.76 5.63 1.97
CA PHE A 102 7.15 6.80 1.20
C PHE A 102 8.62 6.69 0.81
N THR A 103 8.90 6.82 -0.48
CA THR A 103 10.27 6.78 -1.02
C THR A 103 10.58 8.12 -1.67
N PRO A 104 11.33 9.01 -1.00
CA PRO A 104 11.77 10.26 -1.60
C PRO A 104 12.62 10.02 -2.84
N TYR A 105 12.51 10.91 -3.82
CA TYR A 105 13.39 10.87 -4.98
C TYR A 105 14.82 11.27 -4.60
N ALA A 106 15.81 10.50 -5.08
CA ALA A 106 17.22 10.84 -4.85
C ALA A 106 17.55 12.20 -5.49
N GLY A 107 18.13 13.12 -4.70
CA GLY A 107 18.46 14.46 -5.16
C GLY A 107 17.32 15.49 -5.03
N ALA A 108 16.24 15.16 -4.32
CA ALA A 108 15.32 16.17 -3.79
C ALA A 108 15.99 16.94 -2.64
N ASP A 109 17.07 17.67 -2.97
CA ASP A 109 17.58 18.72 -2.10
C ASP A 109 16.44 19.73 -1.93
N THR A 110 15.95 19.85 -0.71
CA THR A 110 15.07 20.92 -0.24
C THR A 110 15.80 22.26 -0.32
N THR A 111 16.04 22.74 -1.54
CA THR A 111 16.32 24.17 -1.79
C THR A 111 15.00 24.79 -2.22
N ILE A 112 14.17 25.13 -1.23
CA ILE A 112 13.13 26.12 -1.45
C ILE A 112 13.86 27.46 -1.53
N GLN A 113 13.96 28.02 -2.74
CA GLN A 113 14.38 29.41 -2.97
C GLN A 113 13.34 30.38 -2.43
#